data_AF-A0A7H9SL44-F1
#
_entry.id   AF-A0A7H9SL44-F1
#
_cell.length_a   1.000
_cell.length_b   1.000
_cell.length_c   1.000
_cell.angle_alpha   90.00
_cell.angle_beta   90.00
_cell.angle_gamma   90.00
#
_symmetry.space_group_name_H-M   'P 1'
#
loop_
_entity.id
_entity.type
_entity.pdbx_description
1 polymer ?
#
loop_
_entity_poly.entity_id
_entity_poly.type
_entity_poly.pdbx_seq_one_letter_code
_entity_poly.pdbx_strand_id
1 'polypeptide(L)'
;MLIGTVGALANGATMPLMMLVFTNIIDGFTNYGKLCDIPANITTPAIDLSTLTNSLKDQIIYLIILGIATMILSYFQVAFWLMPSQKQARAIRKALFSSILKQDIGWFDVYKSGELTNRLTDDVDKIKDAFGDKFGNAIQNLATFIGGIVIGFVKGWKLTDCDVIFM
;
A
#
# COMPACT_ATOMS: atom_id res chain seq x y z
N MET A 1 8.75 10.42 -10.20
CA MET A 1 8.95 8.97 -10.08
C MET A 1 9.61 8.62 -8.74
N LEU A 2 10.83 9.07 -8.42
CA LEU A 2 11.46 8.82 -7.10
C LEU A 2 10.62 9.25 -5.88
N ILE A 3 9.99 10.43 -5.92
CA ILE A 3 9.12 10.88 -4.82
C ILE A 3 7.86 10.00 -4.70
N GLY A 4 7.32 9.55 -5.85
CA GLY A 4 6.18 8.64 -5.89
C GLY A 4 6.51 7.22 -5.40
N THR A 5 7.73 6.73 -5.64
CA THR A 5 8.19 5.44 -5.09
C THR A 5 8.37 5.52 -3.58
N VAL A 6 8.98 6.60 -3.06
CA VAL A 6 9.16 6.80 -1.62
C VAL A 6 7.79 6.93 -0.92
N GLY A 7 6.85 7.68 -1.51
CA GLY A 7 5.48 7.77 -1.02
C GLY A 7 4.75 6.42 -1.01
N ALA A 8 4.92 5.60 -2.06
CA ALA A 8 4.34 4.27 -2.14
C ALA A 8 4.89 3.31 -1.07
N LEU A 9 6.21 3.34 -0.85
CA LEU A 9 6.87 2.54 0.19
C LEU A 9 6.38 2.92 1.59
N ALA A 10 6.31 4.23 1.87
CA ALA A 10 5.84 4.73 3.17
C ALA A 10 4.36 4.40 3.41
N ASN A 11 3.52 4.51 2.38
CA ASN A 11 2.11 4.15 2.48
C ASN A 11 1.93 2.62 2.67
N GLY A 12 2.70 1.80 1.95
CA GLY A 12 2.69 0.34 2.10
C GLY A 12 3.15 -0.13 3.48
N ALA A 13 4.10 0.59 4.11
CA ALA A 13 4.52 0.32 5.48
C ALA A 13 3.43 0.62 6.53
N THR A 14 2.38 1.37 6.17
CA THR A 14 1.38 1.78 7.18
C THR A 14 0.44 0.65 7.58
N MET A 15 0.10 -0.27 6.68
CA MET A 15 -0.69 -1.46 7.04
C MET A 15 -0.02 -2.29 8.15
N PRO A 16 1.27 -2.70 8.02
CA PRO A 16 1.97 -3.39 9.09
C PRO A 16 2.06 -2.57 10.38
N LEU A 17 2.24 -1.26 10.28
CA LEU A 17 2.35 -0.37 11.45
C LEU A 17 1.03 -0.26 12.20
N MET A 18 -0.09 -0.19 11.49
CA MET A 18 -1.44 -0.22 12.07
C MET A 18 -1.68 -1.53 12.83
N MET A 19 -1.22 -2.67 12.29
CA MET A 19 -1.31 -3.97 12.98
C MET A 19 -0.55 -3.98 14.32
N LEU A 20 0.61 -3.31 14.40
CA LEU A 20 1.35 -3.18 15.67
C LEU A 20 0.59 -2.38 16.72
N VAL A 21 -0.03 -1.27 16.32
CA VAL A 21 -0.87 -0.45 17.22
C VAL A 21 -2.04 -1.28 17.75
N PHE A 22 -2.71 -2.03 16.87
CA PHE A 22 -3.79 -2.94 17.31
C PHE A 22 -3.28 -4.01 18.28
N THR A 23 -2.09 -4.56 18.05
CA THR A 23 -1.49 -5.54 18.97
C THR A 23 -1.30 -4.94 20.36
N ASN A 24 -0.80 -3.70 20.46
CA ASN A 24 -0.59 -3.03 21.75
C ASN A 24 -1.93 -2.77 22.48
N ILE A 25 -3.00 -2.46 21.74
CA ILE A 25 -4.34 -2.31 22.30
C ILE A 25 -4.83 -3.63 22.88
N ILE A 26 -4.66 -4.74 22.14
CA ILE A 26 -5.04 -6.09 22.59
C ILE A 26 -4.24 -6.50 23.82
N ASP A 27 -2.93 -6.22 23.86
CA ASP A 27 -2.08 -6.50 25.02
C ASP A 27 -2.55 -5.72 26.26
N GLY A 28 -2.96 -4.47 26.08
CA GLY A 28 -3.56 -3.64 27.14
C GLY A 28 -4.83 -4.27 27.73
N PHE A 29 -5.75 -4.74 26.89
CA PHE A 29 -6.96 -5.43 27.35
C PHE A 29 -6.66 -6.80 27.99
N THR A 30 -5.70 -7.54 27.45
CA THR A 30 -5.32 -8.86 27.96
C THR A 30 -4.68 -8.77 29.35
N ASN A 31 -3.82 -7.77 29.56
CA ASN A 31 -3.22 -7.50 30.86
C ASN A 31 -4.28 -7.10 31.89
N TYR A 32 -5.26 -6.29 31.51
CA TYR A 32 -6.39 -5.95 32.36
C TYR A 32 -7.26 -7.17 32.70
N GLY A 33 -7.59 -8.02 31.72
CA GLY A 33 -8.35 -9.25 31.93
C GLY A 33 -7.70 -10.20 32.92
N LYS A 34 -6.37 -10.40 32.81
CA LYS A 34 -5.59 -11.21 33.76
C LYS A 34 -5.64 -10.68 35.19
N LEU A 35 -5.74 -9.36 35.39
CA LEU A 35 -5.87 -8.76 36.73
C LEU A 35 -7.25 -9.02 37.34
N CYS A 36 -8.30 -9.12 36.52
CA CYS A 36 -9.66 -9.44 36.97
C CYS A 36 -9.85 -10.92 37.35
N ASP A 37 -9.07 -11.83 36.76
CA ASP A 37 -9.14 -13.28 37.03
C ASP A 37 -8.42 -13.70 38.34
N ILE A 38 -7.72 -12.79 39.02
CA ILE A 38 -7.03 -13.07 40.29
C ILE A 38 -8.09 -13.21 41.41
N PRO A 39 -8.14 -14.35 42.13
CA PRO A 39 -9.11 -14.53 43.22
C PRO A 39 -8.89 -13.48 44.32
N ALA A 40 -9.99 -12.83 44.73
CA ALA A 40 -10.06 -11.65 45.61
C ALA A 40 -9.53 -11.82 47.06
N ASN A 41 -8.79 -12.89 47.37
CA ASN A 41 -8.32 -13.22 48.71
C ASN A 41 -6.89 -12.72 49.02
N ILE A 42 -6.29 -11.96 48.11
CA ILE A 42 -5.04 -11.22 48.32
C ILE A 42 -5.41 -9.76 48.08
N THR A 43 -5.09 -8.88 49.03
CA THR A 43 -5.32 -7.42 48.98
C THR A 43 -5.01 -6.87 47.58
N THR A 44 -6.01 -6.80 46.72
CA THR A 44 -5.84 -6.35 45.35
C THR A 44 -5.73 -4.84 45.39
N PRO A 45 -4.68 -4.24 44.79
CA PRO A 45 -4.74 -2.83 44.47
C PRO A 45 -5.98 -2.66 43.57
N ALA A 46 -6.78 -1.64 43.85
CA ALA A 46 -7.96 -1.31 43.06
C ALA A 46 -7.64 -1.46 41.58
N ILE A 47 -8.46 -2.22 40.85
CA ILE A 47 -8.32 -2.41 39.41
C ILE A 47 -8.34 -1.01 38.79
N ASP A 48 -7.16 -0.50 38.46
CA ASP A 48 -7.00 0.91 38.17
C ASP A 48 -7.34 1.14 36.70
N LEU A 49 -8.64 1.18 36.42
CA LEU A 49 -9.23 1.43 35.11
C LEU A 49 -8.67 2.73 34.48
N SER A 50 -8.21 3.67 35.31
CA SER A 50 -7.59 4.90 34.86
C SER A 50 -6.29 4.65 34.07
N THR A 51 -5.48 3.65 34.48
CA THR A 51 -4.22 3.29 33.81
C THR A 51 -4.44 2.65 32.44
N LEU A 52 -5.47 1.79 32.30
CA LEU A 52 -5.90 1.23 31.02
C LEU A 52 -6.39 2.36 30.10
N THR A 53 -7.28 3.21 30.62
CA THR A 53 -7.89 4.29 29.83
C THR A 53 -6.83 5.26 29.29
N ASN A 54 -5.81 5.58 30.09
CA ASN A 54 -4.70 6.43 29.66
C ASN A 54 -3.83 5.74 28.60
N SER A 55 -3.50 4.46 28.78
CA SER A 55 -2.72 3.69 27.79
C SER A 55 -3.43 3.56 26.44
N LEU A 56 -4.76 3.38 26.45
CA LEU A 56 -5.54 3.27 25.22
C LEU A 56 -5.72 4.62 24.52
N LYS A 57 -5.88 5.72 25.27
CA LYS A 57 -5.95 7.07 24.71
C LYS A 57 -4.72 7.40 23.88
N ASP A 58 -3.52 7.07 24.37
CA ASP A 58 -2.29 7.30 23.63
C ASP A 58 -2.24 6.48 22.33
N GLN A 59 -2.62 5.20 22.36
CA GLN A 59 -2.66 4.36 21.15
C GLN A 59 -3.68 4.86 20.12
N ILE A 60 -4.84 5.37 20.56
CA ILE A 60 -5.86 5.95 19.69
C ILE A 60 -5.35 7.22 19.01
N ILE A 61 -4.62 8.08 19.73
CA ILE A 61 -4.01 9.28 19.15
C ILE A 61 -3.01 8.90 18.05
N TYR A 62 -2.17 7.88 18.27
CA TYR A 62 -1.27 7.36 17.23
C TYR A 62 -2.03 6.86 16.00
N LEU A 63 -3.18 6.20 16.17
CA LEU A 63 -4.01 5.72 15.07
C LEU A 63 -4.59 6.87 14.23
N ILE A 64 -5.03 7.96 14.87
CA ILE A 64 -5.54 9.15 14.18
C ILE A 64 -4.42 9.83 13.37
N ILE A 65 -3.23 10.00 13.97
CA ILE A 65 -2.09 10.62 13.30
C ILE A 65 -1.66 9.79 12.08
N LEU A 66 -1.59 8.47 12.22
CA LEU A 66 -1.29 7.56 11.11
C LEU A 66 -2.34 7.63 10.00
N GLY A 67 -3.63 7.71 10.34
CA GLY A 67 -4.71 7.84 9.36
C GLY A 67 -4.65 9.13 8.54
N ILE A 68 -4.29 10.25 9.17
CA ILE A 68 -4.11 11.52 8.45
C ILE A 68 -2.86 11.45 7.57
N ALA A 69 -1.78 10.85 8.07
CA ALA A 69 -0.54 10.69 7.31
C ALA A 69 -0.75 9.82 6.05
N THR A 70 -1.45 8.69 6.15
CA THR A 70 -1.72 7.81 5.00
C THR A 70 -2.57 8.48 3.94
N MET A 71 -3.57 9.27 4.35
CA MET A 71 -4.39 10.03 3.41
C MET A 71 -3.55 11.00 2.58
N ILE A 72 -2.63 11.72 3.22
CA ILE A 72 -1.72 12.64 2.53
C ILE A 72 -0.73 11.87 1.64
N LEU A 73 -0.10 10.81 2.15
CA LEU A 73 0.87 10.00 1.43
C LEU A 73 0.26 9.33 0.19
N SER A 74 -0.93 8.74 0.32
CA SER A 74 -1.66 8.10 -0.78
C SER A 74 -2.02 9.08 -1.89
N TYR A 75 -2.48 10.29 -1.53
CA TYR A 75 -2.78 11.33 -2.50
C TYR A 75 -1.54 11.72 -3.30
N PHE A 76 -0.42 11.98 -2.62
CA PHE A 76 0.83 12.32 -3.29
C PHE A 76 1.37 11.16 -4.13
N GLN A 77 1.31 9.92 -3.62
CA GLN A 77 1.72 8.73 -4.35
C GLN A 77 1.03 8.65 -5.72
N VAL A 78 -0.31 8.71 -5.76
CA VAL A 78 -1.07 8.62 -7.01
C VAL A 78 -0.78 9.81 -7.92
N ALA A 79 -0.75 11.03 -7.38
CA ALA A 79 -0.46 12.24 -8.15
C ALA A 79 0.93 12.19 -8.83
N PHE A 80 1.96 11.75 -8.10
CA PHE A 80 3.33 11.65 -8.62
C PHE A 80 3.54 10.53 -9.63
N TRP A 81 2.67 9.51 -9.66
CA TRP A 81 2.68 8.45 -10.68
C TRP A 81 1.88 8.82 -11.92
N LEU A 82 0.76 9.53 -11.76
CA LEU A 82 -0.11 9.91 -12.87
C LEU A 82 0.50 11.00 -13.78
N MET A 83 1.20 11.99 -13.19
CA MET A 83 1.84 13.06 -13.96
C MET A 83 2.86 12.57 -15.02
N PRO A 84 3.85 11.72 -14.68
CA PRO A 84 4.82 11.24 -15.65
C PRO A 84 4.23 10.22 -16.63
N SER A 85 3.26 9.39 -16.20
CA SER A 85 2.63 8.41 -17.11
C SER A 85 1.88 9.10 -18.25
N GLN A 86 1.20 10.22 -17.97
CA GLN A 86 0.56 11.04 -19.00
C GLN A 86 1.57 11.64 -20.00
N LYS A 87 2.72 12.14 -19.51
CA LYS A 87 3.78 12.68 -20.38
C LYS A 87 4.38 11.58 -21.28
N GLN A 88 4.64 10.41 -20.72
CA GLN A 88 5.17 9.26 -21.45
C GLN A 88 4.18 8.77 -22.50
N ALA A 89 2.90 8.62 -22.15
CA ALA A 89 1.85 8.23 -23.08
C ALA A 89 1.75 9.20 -24.27
N ARG A 90 1.84 10.52 -24.01
CA ARG A 90 1.82 11.52 -25.09
C ARG A 90 3.04 11.43 -26.00
N ALA A 91 4.23 11.16 -25.44
CA ALA A 91 5.44 10.96 -26.23
C ALA A 91 5.35 9.70 -27.11
N ILE A 92 4.84 8.60 -26.54
CA ILE A 92 4.61 7.34 -27.27
C ILE A 92 3.62 7.56 -28.41
N ARG A 93 2.48 8.23 -28.17
CA ARG A 93 1.50 8.55 -29.23
C ARG A 93 2.13 9.33 -30.38
N LYS A 94 2.95 10.34 -30.09
CA LYS A 94 3.64 11.13 -31.11
C LYS A 94 4.64 10.29 -31.91
N ALA A 95 5.43 9.46 -31.24
CA ALA A 95 6.41 8.59 -31.90
C ALA A 95 5.73 7.53 -32.77
N LEU A 96 4.65 6.90 -32.27
CA LEU A 96 3.89 5.90 -33.01
C LEU A 96 3.24 6.52 -34.25
N PHE A 97 2.58 7.68 -34.11
CA PHE A 97 1.99 8.40 -35.23
C PHE A 97 3.03 8.81 -36.29
N SER A 98 4.19 9.34 -35.85
CA SER A 98 5.27 9.68 -36.76
C SER A 98 5.87 8.47 -37.47
N SER A 99 5.83 7.28 -36.86
CA SER A 99 6.34 6.05 -37.45
C SER A 99 5.35 5.49 -38.48
N ILE A 100 4.05 5.51 -38.16
CA ILE A 100 2.97 5.09 -39.06
C ILE A 100 3.00 5.92 -40.36
N LEU A 101 3.21 7.24 -40.27
CA LEU A 101 3.27 8.11 -41.45
C LEU A 101 4.45 7.85 -42.39
N LYS A 102 5.50 7.15 -41.93
CA LYS A 102 6.70 6.83 -42.73
C LYS A 102 6.64 5.44 -43.37
N GLN A 103 5.54 4.73 -43.19
CA GLN A 103 5.37 3.34 -43.64
C GLN A 103 4.98 3.28 -45.13
N ASP A 104 5.40 2.23 -45.84
CA ASP A 104 5.09 2.02 -47.26
C ASP A 104 3.61 1.76 -47.54
N ILE A 105 3.14 2.09 -48.76
CA ILE A 105 1.74 1.92 -49.18
C ILE A 105 1.26 0.47 -49.09
N GLY A 106 2.15 -0.51 -49.38
CA GLY A 106 1.82 -1.93 -49.31
C GLY A 106 1.57 -2.44 -47.88
N TRP A 107 2.03 -1.71 -46.85
CA TRP A 107 1.69 -2.01 -45.46
C TRP A 107 0.27 -1.56 -45.12
N PHE A 108 -0.18 -0.44 -45.69
CA PHE A 108 -1.55 0.06 -45.50
C PHE A 108 -2.62 -0.81 -46.19
N ASP A 109 -2.27 -1.55 -47.24
CA ASP A 109 -3.19 -2.51 -47.87
C ASP A 109 -3.46 -3.75 -47.01
N VAL A 110 -2.52 -4.11 -46.12
CA VAL A 110 -2.65 -5.27 -45.22
C VAL A 110 -3.39 -4.91 -43.93
N TYR A 111 -3.20 -3.70 -43.40
CA TYR A 111 -3.78 -3.26 -42.13
C TYR A 111 -4.95 -2.28 -42.32
N LYS A 112 -6.11 -2.62 -41.78
CA LYS A 112 -7.30 -1.74 -41.81
C LYS A 112 -7.04 -0.46 -41.01
N SER A 113 -7.30 0.71 -41.61
CA SER A 113 -7.09 2.03 -40.97
C SER A 113 -7.82 2.21 -39.64
N GLY A 114 -8.99 1.59 -39.48
CA GLY A 114 -9.77 1.61 -38.24
C GLY A 114 -9.10 0.82 -37.10
N GLU A 115 -8.50 -0.33 -37.41
CA GLU A 115 -7.76 -1.13 -36.44
C GLU A 115 -6.50 -0.38 -35.98
N LEU A 116 -5.81 0.30 -36.90
CA LEU A 116 -4.62 1.08 -36.59
C LEU A 116 -4.88 2.22 -35.61
N THR A 117 -5.99 2.93 -35.81
CA THR A 117 -6.41 4.04 -34.95
C THR A 117 -6.77 3.55 -33.55
N ASN A 118 -7.45 2.40 -33.47
CA ASN A 118 -7.77 1.75 -32.20
C ASN A 118 -6.48 1.32 -31.48
N ARG A 119 -5.53 0.67 -32.16
CA ARG A 119 -4.25 0.27 -31.55
C ARG A 119 -3.43 1.46 -31.07
N LEU A 120 -3.38 2.55 -31.84
CA LEU A 120 -2.71 3.79 -31.44
C LEU A 120 -3.30 4.42 -30.16
N THR A 121 -4.60 4.23 -29.92
CA THR A 121 -5.30 4.82 -28.77
C THR A 121 -5.33 3.85 -27.60
N ASP A 122 -5.89 2.66 -27.81
CA ASP A 122 -6.15 1.63 -26.80
C ASP A 122 -4.87 1.04 -26.23
N ASP A 123 -3.90 0.66 -27.07
CA ASP A 123 -2.67 0.03 -26.58
C ASP A 123 -1.82 1.05 -25.81
N VAL A 124 -1.83 2.31 -26.24
CA VAL A 124 -1.12 3.38 -25.52
C VAL A 124 -1.81 3.75 -24.21
N ASP A 125 -3.15 3.74 -24.16
CA ASP A 125 -3.89 3.94 -22.90
C ASP A 125 -3.67 2.77 -21.92
N LYS A 126 -3.66 1.52 -22.39
CA LYS A 126 -3.32 0.36 -21.55
C LYS A 126 -1.92 0.49 -20.95
N ILE A 127 -0.94 0.92 -21.74
CA ILE A 127 0.43 1.16 -21.26
C ILE A 127 0.44 2.29 -20.22
N LYS A 128 -0.26 3.40 -20.49
CA LYS A 128 -0.37 4.52 -19.56
C LYS A 128 -0.96 4.11 -18.22
N ASP A 129 -2.03 3.30 -18.24
CA ASP A 129 -2.70 2.83 -17.03
C ASP A 129 -1.84 1.83 -16.26
N ALA A 130 -1.07 1.00 -16.97
CA ALA A 130 -0.13 0.08 -16.36
C ALA A 130 1.01 0.82 -15.63
N PHE A 131 1.59 1.86 -16.24
CA PHE A 131 2.69 2.66 -15.65
C PHE A 131 2.25 3.78 -14.72
N GLY A 132 0.95 4.12 -14.70
CA GLY A 132 0.37 5.13 -13.82
C GLY A 132 0.06 4.57 -12.43
N ASP A 133 -1.23 4.58 -12.09
CA ASP A 133 -1.72 4.20 -10.76
C ASP A 133 -1.41 2.74 -10.40
N LYS A 134 -1.56 1.82 -11.37
CA LYS A 134 -1.30 0.39 -11.14
C LYS A 134 0.14 0.10 -10.73
N PHE A 135 1.10 0.80 -11.31
CA PHE A 135 2.51 0.63 -10.95
C PHE A 135 2.80 1.12 -9.51
N GLY A 136 2.21 2.26 -9.13
CA GLY A 136 2.29 2.77 -7.76
C GLY A 136 1.70 1.80 -6.74
N ASN A 137 0.55 1.20 -7.04
CA ASN A 137 -0.08 0.19 -6.18
C ASN A 137 0.70 -1.12 -6.13
N ALA A 138 1.32 -1.55 -7.23
CA ALA A 138 2.18 -2.73 -7.24
C ALA A 138 3.37 -2.58 -6.28
N ILE A 139 4.03 -1.42 -6.28
CA ILE A 139 5.13 -1.13 -5.36
C ILE A 139 4.65 -1.09 -3.91
N GLN A 140 3.50 -0.46 -3.66
CA GLN A 140 2.89 -0.44 -2.34
C GLN A 140 2.61 -1.85 -1.82
N ASN A 141 1.99 -2.70 -2.63
CA ASN A 141 1.68 -4.08 -2.25
C ASN A 141 2.94 -4.89 -1.97
N LEU A 142 4.00 -4.72 -2.77
CA LEU A 142 5.31 -5.31 -2.51
C LEU A 142 5.90 -4.83 -1.18
N ALA A 143 5.79 -3.53 -0.88
CA ALA A 143 6.26 -2.96 0.38
C ALA A 143 5.50 -3.51 1.58
N THR A 144 4.17 -3.61 1.47
CA THR A 144 3.30 -4.22 2.49
C THR A 144 3.65 -5.68 2.71
N PHE A 145 3.87 -6.43 1.64
CA PHE A 145 4.25 -7.85 1.70
C PHE A 145 5.57 -8.04 2.45
N ILE A 146 6.61 -7.30 2.06
CA ILE A 146 7.92 -7.36 2.72
C ILE A 146 7.80 -6.89 4.19
N GLY A 147 7.11 -5.78 4.44
CA GLY A 147 6.91 -5.24 5.78
C GLY A 147 6.15 -6.19 6.71
N GLY A 148 5.12 -6.86 6.21
CA GLY A 148 4.35 -7.87 6.95
C GLY A 148 5.21 -9.06 7.34
N ILE A 149 5.99 -9.60 6.38
CA ILE A 149 6.91 -10.72 6.63
C ILE A 149 7.94 -10.33 7.72
N VAL A 150 8.58 -9.16 7.59
CA VAL A 150 9.59 -8.70 8.55
C VAL A 150 9.01 -8.59 9.96
N ILE A 151 7.83 -7.99 10.12
CA ILE A 151 7.19 -7.85 11.44
C ILE A 151 6.76 -9.21 12.01
N GLY A 152 6.27 -10.11 11.18
CA GLY A 152 5.92 -11.47 11.58
C GLY A 152 7.11 -12.20 12.19
N PHE A 153 8.23 -12.23 11.47
CA PHE A 153 9.47 -12.84 11.95
C PHE A 153 9.99 -12.24 13.27
N VAL A 154 9.84 -10.93 13.47
CA VAL A 154 10.28 -10.24 14.70
C VAL A 154 9.40 -10.57 15.91
N LYS A 155 8.07 -10.61 15.77
CA LYS A 155 7.16 -10.87 16.91
C LYS A 155 7.04 -12.35 17.27
N GLY A 156 7.26 -13.26 16.32
CA GLY A 156 7.16 -14.69 16.62
C GLY A 156 7.64 -15.59 15.49
N TRP A 157 8.95 -15.79 15.40
CA TRP A 157 9.59 -16.70 14.43
C TRP A 157 8.90 -18.07 14.32
N LYS A 158 8.56 -18.71 15.45
CA LYS A 158 7.88 -20.02 15.45
C LYS A 158 6.45 -20.03 14.89
N LEU A 159 5.72 -18.91 15.01
CA LEU A 159 4.35 -18.82 14.48
C LEU A 159 4.38 -18.46 13.00
N THR A 160 5.29 -17.57 12.59
CA THR A 160 5.45 -17.16 11.20
C THR A 160 6.03 -18.26 10.32
N ASP A 161 6.98 -19.06 10.82
CA ASP A 161 7.55 -20.18 10.07
C ASP A 161 6.48 -21.22 9.67
N CYS A 162 5.55 -21.55 10.57
CA CYS A 162 4.45 -22.46 10.26
C CYS A 162 3.49 -21.91 9.20
N ASP A 163 3.21 -20.62 9.23
CA ASP A 163 2.27 -19.97 8.32
C ASP A 163 2.85 -19.86 6.90
N VAL A 164 4.14 -19.53 6.80
CA VAL A 164 4.86 -19.45 5.51
C VAL A 164 5.02 -20.82 4.86
N ILE A 165 5.14 -21.89 5.63
CA ILE A 165 5.25 -23.27 5.12
C ILE A 165 3.91 -23.78 4.52
N PHE A 166 2.77 -23.25 4.97
CA PHE A 166 1.44 -23.68 4.53
C PHE A 166 0.90 -22.91 3.31
N MET A 167 1.58 -21.83 2.90
CA MET A 167 1.21 -20.96 1.79
C MET A 167 1.88 -21.37 0.48
#